data_AF-A0A3B0TND1-F1
#
_entry.id   AF-A0A3B0TND1-F1
#
_cell.length_a   1.000
_cell.length_b   1.000
_cell.length_c   1.000
_cell.angle_alpha   90.00
_cell.angle_beta   90.00
_cell.angle_gamma   90.00
#
_symmetry.space_group_name_H-M   'P 1'
#
loop_
_entity.id
_entity.type
_entity.pdbx_description
1 polymer ?
#
loop_
_entity_poly.entity_id
_entity_poly.type
_entity_poly.pdbx_seq_one_letter_code
_entity_poly.pdbx_strand_id
1 'polypeptide(L)' 'MKGTYDFGLIGLGVMGRNFILNVTDNGFTAFGHDLDTEKVNALKFEGGDLAKVDASANMKEFVSSHYSLYKEI' A
#
# COMPACT_ATOMS: atom_id res chain seq x y z
N MET A 1 13.41 -4.52 9.06
CA MET A 1 13.11 -3.16 8.57
C MET A 1 12.04 -3.32 7.52
N LYS A 2 10.79 -2.86 7.77
CA LYS A 2 9.77 -2.86 6.71
C LYS A 2 10.28 -1.84 5.69
N GLY A 3 10.75 -2.31 4.54
CA GLY A 3 11.26 -1.45 3.49
C GLY A 3 10.19 -0.42 3.13
N THR A 4 10.63 0.79 2.82
CA THR A 4 9.74 1.81 2.27
C THR A 4 9.16 1.30 0.96
N TYR A 5 7.85 1.40 0.79
CA TYR A 5 7.19 1.05 -0.47
C TYR A 5 7.50 2.13 -1.51
N ASP A 6 7.69 1.73 -2.77
CA ASP A 6 8.09 2.64 -3.85
C ASP A 6 6.92 3.52 -4.32
N PHE A 7 5.69 3.02 -4.20
CA PHE A 7 4.50 3.66 -4.73
C PHE A 7 3.33 3.68 -3.74
N GLY A 8 2.63 4.81 -3.66
CA GLY A 8 1.48 5.01 -2.78
C GLY A 8 0.21 5.36 -3.54
N LEU A 9 -0.92 4.76 -3.17
CA LEU A 9 -2.24 5.10 -3.73
C LEU A 9 -3.27 5.32 -2.64
N ILE A 10 -3.97 6.45 -2.69
CA ILE A 10 -5.17 6.71 -1.87
C ILE A 10 -6.41 6.47 -2.73
N GLY A 11 -7.32 5.64 -2.24
CA GLY A 11 -8.52 5.19 -2.93
C GLY A 11 -8.32 3.83 -3.60
N LEU A 12 -8.92 2.80 -3.02
CA LEU A 12 -8.82 1.40 -3.45
C LEU A 12 -10.15 0.89 -4.03
N GLY A 13 -10.85 1.75 -4.78
CA GLY A 13 -11.93 1.32 -5.66
C GLY A 13 -11.43 0.33 -6.72
N VAL A 14 -12.33 -0.24 -7.54
CA VAL A 14 -11.97 -1.26 -8.55
C VAL A 14 -10.82 -0.79 -9.46
N MET A 15 -10.88 0.46 -9.95
CA MET A 15 -9.80 1.01 -10.79
C MET A 15 -8.48 1.16 -10.02
N GLY A 16 -8.53 1.64 -8.77
CA GLY A 16 -7.34 1.87 -7.96
C GLY A 16 -6.61 0.57 -7.63
N ARG A 17 -7.34 -0.49 -7.29
CA ARG A 17 -6.75 -1.82 -7.01
C ARG A 17 -6.10 -2.43 -8.24
N ASN A 18 -6.76 -2.39 -9.39
CA ASN A 18 -6.15 -2.93 -10.62
C ASN A 18 -4.88 -2.16 -11.01
N PHE A 19 -4.89 -0.84 -10.81
CA PHE A 19 -3.72 -0.02 -11.10
C PHE A 19 -2.55 -0.33 -10.15
N ILE A 20 -2.78 -0.40 -8.84
CA ILE A 20 -1.70 -0.67 -7.89
C ILE A 20 -1.15 -2.10 -8.04
N LEU A 21 -1.99 -3.08 -8.39
CA LEU A 21 -1.53 -4.44 -8.73
C LEU A 21 -0.66 -4.43 -9.99
N ASN A 22 -1.06 -3.68 -11.02
CA ASN A 22 -0.23 -3.52 -12.22
C ASN A 22 1.14 -2.89 -11.92
N VAL A 23 1.21 -1.92 -11.00
CA VAL A 23 2.49 -1.36 -10.52
C VAL A 23 3.35 -2.46 -9.90
N THR A 24 2.75 -3.36 -9.12
CA THR A 24 3.48 -4.45 -8.45
C THR A 24 3.97 -5.54 -9.40
N ASP A 25 3.21 -5.82 -10.45
CA ASP A 25 3.62 -6.72 -11.54
C ASP A 25 4.82 -6.18 -12.33
N ASN A 26 4.98 -4.85 -12.36
CA ASN A 26 6.11 -4.18 -13.01
C ASN A 26 7.34 -4.02 -12.07
N GLY A 27 7.36 -4.71 -10.94
CA GLY A 27 8.53 -4.83 -10.08
C GLY A 27 8.71 -3.75 -9.02
N PHE A 28 7.71 -2.89 -8.83
CA PHE A 28 7.68 -1.90 -7.75
C PHE A 28 6.94 -2.43 -6.53
N THR A 29 7.35 -2.04 -5.33
CA THR A 29 6.54 -2.26 -4.14
C THR A 29 5.51 -1.15 -4.00
N ALA A 30 4.28 -1.48 -3.59
CA ALA A 30 3.21 -0.49 -3.48
C ALA A 30 2.42 -0.59 -2.18
N PHE A 31 1.93 0.56 -1.69
CA PHE A 31 1.12 0.63 -0.47
C PHE A 31 -0.17 1.40 -0.72
N GLY A 32 -1.30 0.77 -0.44
CA GLY A 32 -2.64 1.34 -0.61
C GLY A 32 -3.22 1.98 0.65
N HIS A 33 -4.11 2.96 0.50
CA HIS A 33 -4.92 3.49 1.57
C HIS A 33 -6.38 3.70 1.14
N ASP A 34 -7.32 3.22 1.95
CA ASP A 34 -8.75 3.52 1.81
C ASP A 34 -9.41 3.50 3.19
N LEU A 35 -10.44 4.32 3.40
CA LEU A 35 -11.21 4.32 4.65
C LEU A 35 -12.05 3.04 4.80
N ASP A 36 -12.36 2.39 3.68
CA ASP A 36 -13.11 1.15 3.62
C ASP A 36 -12.18 -0.06 3.81
N THR A 37 -12.33 -0.73 4.96
CA THR A 37 -11.53 -1.91 5.32
C THR A 37 -11.73 -3.09 4.39
N GLU A 38 -12.89 -3.22 3.73
CA GLU A 38 -13.13 -4.30 2.77
C GLU A 38 -12.22 -4.14 1.55
N LYS A 39 -12.03 -2.90 1.07
CA LYS A 39 -11.14 -2.61 -0.06
C LYS A 39 -9.66 -2.79 0.31
N VAL A 40 -9.29 -2.45 1.54
CA VAL A 40 -7.95 -2.72 2.08
C VAL A 40 -7.67 -4.22 2.08
N ASN A 41 -8.60 -5.01 2.60
CA ASN A 41 -8.46 -6.47 2.65
C ASN A 41 -8.47 -7.11 1.25
N ALA A 42 -9.31 -6.61 0.34
CA ALA A 42 -9.35 -7.06 -1.04
C ALA A 42 -7.99 -6.91 -1.72
N LEU A 43 -7.34 -5.74 -1.60
CA LEU A 43 -6.02 -5.54 -2.18
C LEU A 43 -4.96 -6.48 -1.59
N LYS A 44 -4.94 -6.66 -0.27
CA LYS A 44 -4.00 -7.58 0.40
C LYS A 44 -4.19 -9.02 -0.06
N PHE A 45 -5.45 -9.43 -0.22
CA PHE A 45 -5.80 -10.77 -0.67
C PHE A 45 -5.42 -10.98 -2.14
N GLU A 46 -5.80 -10.07 -3.03
CA GLU A 46 -5.50 -10.11 -4.47
C GLU A 46 -3.98 -10.04 -4.73
N GLY A 47 -3.26 -9.25 -3.94
CA GLY A 47 -1.82 -9.06 -4.06
C GLY A 47 -0.96 -10.24 -3.55
N GLY A 48 -1.47 -11.04 -2.61
CA GLY A 48 -0.87 -12.29 -2.14
C GLY A 48 0.46 -12.19 -1.35
N ASP A 49 1.22 -11.12 -1.53
CA ASP A 49 2.52 -10.89 -0.87
C ASP A 49 2.60 -9.48 -0.28
N LEU A 50 2.47 -9.39 1.05
CA LEU A 50 2.52 -8.14 1.79
C LEU A 50 3.87 -7.42 1.71
N ALA A 51 4.95 -8.10 1.33
CA ALA A 51 6.23 -7.45 1.09
C ALA A 51 6.24 -6.66 -0.22
N LYS A 52 5.42 -7.05 -1.21
CA LYS A 52 5.25 -6.35 -2.49
C LYS A 52 4.11 -5.36 -2.48
N VAL A 53 2.98 -5.75 -1.89
CA VAL A 53 1.79 -4.92 -1.84
C VAL A 53 1.04 -5.08 -0.53
N ASP A 54 0.87 -3.97 0.19
CA ASP A 54 0.13 -3.91 1.45
C ASP A 54 -0.79 -2.69 1.43
N ALA A 55 -1.65 -2.56 2.42
CA ALA A 55 -2.55 -1.43 2.54
C ALA A 55 -2.99 -1.16 3.98
N SER A 56 -3.51 0.03 4.24
CA SER A 56 -4.08 0.35 5.55
C SER A 56 -5.22 1.34 5.46
N ALA A 57 -6.18 1.24 6.39
CA ALA A 57 -7.18 2.28 6.61
C ALA A 57 -6.68 3.42 7.50
N ASN A 58 -5.44 3.34 8.00
CA ASN A 58 -4.83 4.34 8.84
C ASN A 58 -3.87 5.23 8.04
N MET A 59 -4.16 6.52 7.96
CA MET A 59 -3.31 7.49 7.26
C MET A 59 -1.88 7.55 7.83
N LYS A 60 -1.69 7.38 9.14
CA LYS A 60 -0.35 7.38 9.75
C LYS A 60 0.47 6.19 9.28
N GLU A 61 -0.15 5.02 9.12
CA GLU A 61 0.52 3.83 8.57
C GLU A 61 0.88 4.03 7.10
N PHE A 62 -0.02 4.63 6.31
CA PHE A 62 0.24 4.98 4.91
C PHE A 62 1.42 5.94 4.75
N VAL A 63 1.50 6.99 5.56
CA VAL A 63 2.65 7.92 5.48
C VAL A 63 3.94 7.23 5.96
N SER A 64 3.86 6.46 7.05
CA SER A 64 5.01 5.74 7.61
C SER A 64 5.54 4.64 6.68
N SER A 65 4.73 4.13 5.75
CA SER A 65 5.17 3.11 4.79
C SER A 65 6.05 3.69 3.67
N HIS A 66 6.06 5.00 3.47
CA HIS A 66 6.87 5.68 2.45
C HIS A 66 8.00 6.52 3.05
N TYR A 67 7.80 7.03 4.28
CA TYR A 67 8.78 7.84 4.98
C TYR A 67 9.03 7.27 6.37
N SER A 68 10.31 7.12 6.73
CA SER A 68 10.67 6.85 8.12
C SER A 68 10.45 8.12 8.92
N LEU A 69 9.30 8.21 9.61
CA LEU A 69 8.87 9.41 10.35
C LEU A 69 9.72 9.74 11.60
N TYR A 70 10.84 9.05 11.84
CA TYR A 70 11.76 9.36 12.93
C TYR A 70 13.21 9.03 12.52
N LYS A 71 13.82 9.88 11.68
CA LYS A 71 15.26 9.81 11.41
C LYS A 71 16.12 10.73 12.27
N GLU A 72 15.53 11.55 13.14
CA GLU A 72 16.29 12.38 14.10
C GLU A 72 15.49 12.59 15.40
N ILE A 73 15.60 11.63 16.32
CA ILE A 73 15.92 11.86 17.76
C ILE A 73 16.80 10.68 18.21
#